data_AF-A0A1Y1KND2-F1
#
_entry.id   AF-A0A1Y1KND2-F1
#
_cell.length_a   1.000
_cell.length_b   1.000
_cell.length_c   1.000
_cell.angle_alpha   90.00
_cell.angle_beta   90.00
_cell.angle_gamma   90.00
#
_symmetry.space_group_name_H-M   'P 1'
#
loop_
_entity.id
_entity.type
_entity.pdbx_description
1 polymer ?
#
loop_
_entity_poly.entity_id
_entity_poly.type
_entity_poly.pdbx_seq_one_letter_code
_entity_poly.pdbx_strand_id
1 'polypeptide(L)'
;FDKAGALGCEGLCIYNSNSGQWFQPGNGLSGEVLGLMWSSKSTLVVAGDLKANSTEKRYLATYDAKQQTWSAFPGAESIPGPVQVMTAGSRDGNQVWVAGKSAKDGSVFLMKYDGSQWLTVNGTLPASTILRSLQVFSLTKSHASTQLLGENQALMMTGSIVIPNVGIASAAIFNGTHYLPYALTTNSGNVPGTIARIFTQKDDFFSTGGGSMPLGFVV
;
A
#
# COMPACT_ATOMS: atom_id res chain seq x y z
N PHE A 1 13.92 9.75 8.06
CA PHE A 1 14.96 10.74 7.73
C PHE A 1 14.45 12.10 8.19
N ASP A 2 15.35 13.01 8.54
CA ASP A 2 14.96 14.27 9.21
C ASP A 2 15.34 15.53 8.41
N LYS A 3 16.03 15.35 7.27
CA LYS A 3 16.48 16.44 6.39
C LYS A 3 16.46 16.04 4.92
N ALA A 4 16.22 17.02 4.05
CA ALA A 4 16.50 16.95 2.62
C ALA A 4 17.42 18.12 2.21
N GLY A 5 18.69 17.81 1.94
CA GLY A 5 19.74 18.83 1.83
C GLY A 5 19.95 19.55 3.17
N ALA A 6 19.82 20.88 3.17
CA ALA A 6 19.96 21.70 4.38
C ALA A 6 18.63 21.92 5.14
N LEU A 7 17.49 21.53 4.56
CA LEU A 7 16.16 21.82 5.12
C LEU A 7 15.66 20.68 6.01
N GLY A 8 15.13 21.04 7.18
CA GLY A 8 14.44 20.12 8.08
C GLY A 8 13.20 19.55 7.41
N CYS A 9 13.07 18.24 7.45
CA CYS A 9 12.00 17.53 6.79
C CYS A 9 11.87 16.11 7.37
N GLU A 10 10.87 15.93 8.23
CA GLU A 10 10.66 14.67 8.94
C GLU A 10 9.78 13.72 8.11
N GLY A 11 10.41 12.69 7.55
CA GLY A 11 9.72 11.58 6.88
C GLY A 11 9.16 11.86 5.47
N LEU A 12 8.74 13.09 5.15
CA LEU A 12 8.20 13.45 3.83
C LEU A 12 8.58 14.87 3.41
N CYS A 13 9.17 15.01 2.21
CA CYS A 13 9.44 16.31 1.57
C CYS A 13 8.80 16.38 0.19
N ILE A 14 8.46 17.59 -0.23
CA ILE A 14 8.07 17.88 -1.61
C ILE A 14 9.20 18.64 -2.30
N TYR A 15 9.57 18.20 -3.49
CA TYR A 15 10.50 18.93 -4.36
C TYR A 15 9.72 19.85 -5.30
N ASN A 16 9.97 21.16 -5.23
CA ASN A 16 9.44 22.11 -6.18
C ASN A 16 10.38 22.23 -7.38
N SER A 17 9.95 21.71 -8.54
CA SER A 17 10.75 21.75 -9.77
C SER A 17 10.97 23.15 -10.33
N ASN A 18 10.13 24.12 -9.99
CA ASN A 18 10.26 25.50 -10.48
C ASN A 18 11.35 26.27 -9.71
N SER A 19 11.43 26.08 -8.39
CA SER A 19 12.45 26.74 -7.54
C SER A 19 13.69 25.89 -7.29
N GLY A 20 13.65 24.59 -7.61
CA GLY A 20 14.74 23.65 -7.33
C GLY A 20 14.94 23.38 -5.83
N GLN A 21 13.91 23.58 -5.01
CA GLN A 21 14.01 23.50 -3.56
C GLN A 21 13.09 22.44 -2.98
N TRP A 22 13.57 21.79 -1.93
CA TRP A 22 12.76 20.95 -1.05
C TRP A 22 11.97 21.81 -0.09
N PHE A 23 10.80 21.36 0.33
CA PHE A 23 10.09 21.94 1.46
C PHE A 23 9.30 20.87 2.21
N GLN A 24 9.07 21.11 3.49
CA GLN A 24 8.20 20.27 4.29
C GLN A 24 6.74 20.59 3.94
N PRO A 25 5.92 19.59 3.57
CA PRO A 25 4.51 19.79 3.30
C PRO A 25 3.75 20.13 4.58
N GLY A 26 3.40 21.41 4.75
CA GLY A 26 2.63 21.90 5.90
C GLY A 26 3.32 21.63 7.25
N ASN A 27 2.56 21.84 8.33
CA ASN A 27 2.97 21.53 9.70
C ASN A 27 2.06 20.46 10.29
N GLY A 28 2.55 19.69 11.26
CA GLY A 28 1.71 18.83 12.09
C GLY A 28 1.69 17.34 11.73
N LEU A 29 2.52 16.88 10.80
CA LEU A 29 2.81 15.45 10.61
C LEU A 29 4.30 15.18 10.83
N SER A 30 4.62 14.17 11.63
CA SER A 30 5.97 13.64 11.84
C SER A 30 5.95 12.12 11.94
N GLY A 31 7.11 11.49 12.09
CA GLY A 31 7.25 10.04 12.23
C GLY A 31 7.80 9.37 10.97
N GLU A 32 7.62 8.06 10.88
CA GLU A 32 8.16 7.25 9.79
C GLU A 32 7.11 7.07 8.70
N VAL A 33 7.39 7.62 7.51
CA VAL A 33 6.56 7.44 6.32
C VAL A 33 7.02 6.19 5.57
N LEU A 34 6.09 5.27 5.34
CA LEU A 34 6.34 3.97 4.70
C LEU A 34 5.60 3.81 3.37
N GLY A 35 4.55 4.61 3.13
CA GLY A 35 3.79 4.57 1.89
C GLY A 35 3.25 5.93 1.49
N LEU A 36 3.24 6.18 0.17
CA LEU A 36 2.70 7.39 -0.45
C LEU A 36 1.82 7.00 -1.65
N MET A 37 0.67 7.65 -1.79
CA MET A 37 -0.26 7.42 -2.90
C MET A 37 -1.10 8.65 -3.15
N TRP A 38 -1.15 9.13 -4.40
CA TRP A 38 -2.12 10.14 -4.78
C TRP A 38 -3.50 9.50 -4.96
N SER A 39 -4.47 9.90 -4.13
CA SER A 39 -5.88 9.50 -4.32
C SER A 39 -6.59 10.42 -5.31
N SER A 40 -6.08 11.64 -5.50
CA SER A 40 -6.56 12.59 -6.50
C SER A 40 -5.41 13.44 -7.03
N LYS A 41 -5.69 14.37 -7.95
CA LYS A 41 -4.69 15.34 -8.44
C LYS A 41 -4.15 16.28 -7.36
N SER A 42 -4.82 16.39 -6.22
CA SER A 42 -4.43 17.30 -5.13
C SER A 42 -4.44 16.66 -3.75
N THR A 43 -4.75 15.37 -3.64
CA THR A 43 -4.83 14.68 -2.35
C THR A 43 -3.82 13.55 -2.31
N LEU A 44 -2.85 13.67 -1.41
CA LEU A 44 -1.85 12.65 -1.13
C LEU A 44 -2.27 11.89 0.13
N VAL A 45 -2.36 10.57 0.04
CA VAL A 45 -2.50 9.66 1.17
C VAL A 45 -1.10 9.25 1.63
N VAL A 46 -0.88 9.27 2.94
CA VAL A 46 0.40 8.95 3.57
C VAL A 46 0.20 7.89 4.63
N ALA A 47 0.99 6.84 4.56
CA ALA A 47 0.95 5.67 5.44
C ALA A 47 2.26 5.54 6.20
N GLY A 48 2.20 5.05 7.43
CA GLY A 48 3.40 4.77 8.22
C GLY A 48 3.15 4.61 9.72
N ASP A 49 4.19 4.84 10.51
CA ASP A 49 4.09 5.10 11.95
C ASP A 49 4.18 6.61 12.19
N LEU A 50 3.07 7.29 11.95
CA LEU A 50 3.00 8.75 11.94
C LEU A 50 2.50 9.29 13.27
N LYS A 51 2.79 10.57 13.50
CA LYS A 51 2.30 11.35 14.62
C LYS A 51 1.70 12.65 14.10
N ALA A 52 0.48 12.95 14.51
CA ALA A 52 -0.12 14.27 14.36
C ALA A 52 0.28 15.15 15.56
N ASN A 53 0.68 16.39 15.29
CA ASN A 53 1.15 17.35 16.29
C ASN A 53 2.21 16.76 17.25
N SER A 54 3.08 15.89 16.72
CA SER A 54 4.16 15.20 17.44
C SER A 54 3.75 14.18 18.52
N THR A 55 2.48 14.06 18.88
CA THR A 55 2.04 13.18 20.00
C THR A 55 0.93 12.21 19.65
N GLU A 56 0.01 12.57 18.77
CA GLU A 56 -1.17 11.76 18.46
C GLU A 56 -0.82 10.70 17.41
N LYS A 57 -0.84 9.41 17.77
CA LYS A 57 -0.55 8.33 16.83
C LYS A 57 -1.53 8.32 15.67
N ARG A 58 -1.00 8.17 14.45
CA ARG A 58 -1.79 8.08 13.24
C ARG A 58 -1.08 7.19 12.23
N TYR A 59 -1.76 6.16 11.73
CA TYR A 59 -1.14 5.24 10.76
C TYR A 59 -1.46 5.57 9.31
N LEU A 60 -2.44 6.45 9.09
CA LEU A 60 -2.86 6.91 7.77
C LEU A 60 -3.35 8.37 7.86
N ALA A 61 -2.86 9.22 6.96
CA ALA A 61 -3.21 10.64 6.89
C ALA A 61 -3.43 11.08 5.44
N THR A 62 -4.09 12.23 5.26
CA THR A 62 -4.22 12.88 3.96
C THR A 62 -3.61 14.27 3.99
N TYR A 63 -2.99 14.65 2.88
CA TYR A 63 -2.47 15.99 2.62
C TYR A 63 -3.16 16.57 1.40
N ASP A 64 -3.77 17.74 1.56
CA ASP A 64 -4.28 18.53 0.45
C ASP A 64 -3.15 19.44 -0.07
N ALA A 65 -2.67 19.18 -1.28
CA ALA A 65 -1.56 19.91 -1.89
C ALA A 65 -1.93 21.33 -2.35
N LYS A 66 -3.23 21.65 -2.50
CA LYS A 66 -3.70 23.00 -2.83
C LYS A 66 -3.80 23.86 -1.57
N GLN A 67 -4.39 23.30 -0.51
CA GLN A 67 -4.55 23.99 0.77
C GLN A 67 -3.31 23.92 1.66
N GLN A 68 -2.41 22.98 1.37
CA GLN A 68 -1.21 22.66 2.15
C GLN A 68 -1.53 22.26 3.60
N THR A 69 -2.61 21.50 3.78
CA THR A 69 -3.13 21.09 5.09
C THR A 69 -3.13 19.57 5.24
N TRP A 70 -2.90 19.13 6.47
CA TRP A 70 -3.02 17.72 6.87
C TRP A 70 -4.39 17.45 7.48
N SER A 71 -4.90 16.23 7.25
CA SER A 71 -6.11 15.71 7.88
C SER A 71 -5.93 14.24 8.25
N ALA A 72 -6.71 13.77 9.21
CA ALA A 72 -6.82 12.34 9.47
C ALA A 72 -7.49 11.65 8.26
N PHE A 73 -7.01 10.47 7.89
CA PHE A 73 -7.77 9.65 6.96
C PHE A 73 -9.03 9.11 7.67
N PRO A 74 -10.23 9.11 7.04
CA PRO A 74 -11.45 8.62 7.67
C PRO A 74 -11.32 7.22 8.28
N GLY A 75 -11.68 7.07 9.56
CA GLY A 75 -11.65 5.79 10.25
C GLY A 75 -10.25 5.24 10.56
N ALA A 76 -9.18 6.02 10.36
CA ALA A 76 -7.79 5.56 10.54
C ALA A 76 -7.48 5.07 11.96
N GLU A 77 -8.25 5.48 12.96
CA GLU A 77 -8.19 4.99 14.35
C GLU A 77 -8.51 3.50 14.48
N SER A 78 -9.21 2.91 13.49
CA SER A 78 -9.51 1.48 13.44
C SER A 78 -8.33 0.63 12.95
N ILE A 79 -7.26 1.24 12.44
CA ILE A 79 -6.09 0.53 11.93
C ILE A 79 -5.24 0.05 13.12
N PRO A 80 -4.95 -1.27 13.25
CA PRO A 80 -4.39 -1.85 14.47
C PRO A 80 -2.88 -1.65 14.64
N GLY A 81 -2.21 -0.98 13.70
CA GLY A 81 -0.77 -0.72 13.76
C GLY A 81 -0.25 0.02 12.52
N PRO A 82 1.07 0.30 12.47
CA PRO A 82 1.68 1.02 11.36
C PRO A 82 1.37 0.41 10.00
N VAL A 83 0.92 1.26 9.07
CA VAL A 83 0.69 0.84 7.67
C VAL A 83 2.02 0.83 6.94
N GLN A 84 2.42 -0.33 6.43
CA GLN A 84 3.69 -0.53 5.75
C GLN A 84 3.55 -0.45 4.22
N VAL A 85 2.42 -0.90 3.69
CA VAL A 85 2.14 -0.91 2.25
C VAL A 85 0.69 -0.52 1.99
N MET A 86 0.45 0.15 0.88
CA MET A 86 -0.90 0.51 0.43
C MET A 86 -1.02 0.56 -1.09
N THR A 87 -2.25 0.43 -1.60
CA THR A 87 -2.61 0.61 -3.01
C THR A 87 -4.03 1.14 -3.15
N ALA A 88 -4.34 1.81 -4.25
CA ALA A 88 -5.71 2.18 -4.56
C ALA A 88 -6.58 0.91 -4.64
N GLY A 89 -7.79 0.98 -4.10
CA GLY A 89 -8.81 -0.06 -4.18
C GLY A 89 -9.86 0.20 -5.27
N SER A 90 -9.89 1.42 -5.82
CA SER A 90 -10.80 1.83 -6.88
C SER A 90 -10.12 2.85 -7.81
N ARG A 91 -10.65 2.97 -9.04
CA ARG A 91 -10.13 3.85 -10.08
C ARG A 91 -10.19 5.34 -9.71
N ASP A 92 -11.20 5.73 -8.93
CA ASP A 92 -11.41 7.10 -8.48
C ASP A 92 -10.60 7.46 -7.22
N GLY A 93 -9.84 6.52 -6.66
CA GLY A 93 -9.02 6.72 -5.47
C GLY A 93 -9.80 6.81 -4.16
N ASN A 94 -11.12 6.58 -4.18
CA ASN A 94 -11.98 6.66 -2.99
C ASN A 94 -11.89 5.40 -2.10
N GLN A 95 -11.41 4.28 -2.65
CA GLN A 95 -11.13 3.06 -1.91
C GLN A 95 -9.62 2.85 -1.80
N VAL A 96 -9.18 2.30 -0.68
CA VAL A 96 -7.76 2.08 -0.39
C VAL A 96 -7.57 0.73 0.27
N TRP A 97 -6.56 -0.01 -0.16
CA TRP A 97 -6.05 -1.18 0.54
C TRP A 97 -4.83 -0.80 1.35
N VAL A 98 -4.76 -1.28 2.59
CA VAL A 98 -3.62 -1.10 3.49
C VAL A 98 -3.24 -2.43 4.12
N ALA A 99 -1.95 -2.61 4.36
CA ALA A 99 -1.44 -3.71 5.18
C ALA A 99 -0.22 -3.27 5.99
N GLY A 100 0.00 -3.97 7.08
CA GLY A 100 1.07 -3.66 8.01
C GLY A 100 1.12 -4.65 9.16
N LYS A 101 1.76 -4.24 10.25
CA LYS A 101 1.96 -5.07 11.44
C LYS A 101 1.07 -4.59 12.58
N SER A 102 0.30 -5.51 13.14
CA SER A 102 -0.50 -5.27 14.33
C SER A 102 0.41 -4.85 15.48
N ALA A 103 0.10 -3.73 16.13
CA ALA A 103 0.85 -3.27 17.31
C ALA A 103 0.67 -4.18 18.53
N LYS A 104 -0.33 -5.08 18.50
CA LYS A 104 -0.65 -6.00 19.61
C LYS A 104 0.22 -7.25 19.60
N ASP A 105 0.46 -7.83 18.43
CA ASP A 105 1.06 -9.17 18.30
C ASP A 105 2.01 -9.32 17.10
N GLY A 106 2.20 -8.28 16.29
CA GLY A 106 3.06 -8.30 15.11
C GLY A 106 2.51 -9.13 13.94
N SER A 107 1.30 -9.68 14.05
CA SER A 107 0.63 -10.33 12.91
C SER A 107 0.41 -9.34 11.78
N VAL A 108 0.32 -9.83 10.54
CA VAL A 108 0.02 -8.98 9.39
C VAL A 108 -1.48 -8.77 9.30
N PHE A 109 -1.90 -7.52 9.36
CA PHE A 109 -3.26 -7.12 9.02
C PHE A 109 -3.33 -6.75 7.53
N LEU A 110 -4.48 -7.00 6.93
CA LEU A 110 -4.85 -6.54 5.59
C LEU A 110 -6.28 -5.98 5.69
N MET A 111 -6.45 -4.73 5.26
CA MET A 111 -7.71 -4.01 5.40
C MET A 111 -8.02 -3.20 4.13
N LYS A 112 -9.30 -2.98 3.87
CA LYS A 112 -9.79 -2.13 2.79
C LYS A 112 -10.70 -1.04 3.34
N TYR A 113 -10.46 0.20 2.97
CA TYR A 113 -11.45 1.27 3.08
C TYR A 113 -12.35 1.23 1.84
N ASP A 114 -13.65 1.05 2.03
CA ASP A 114 -14.61 0.90 0.92
C ASP A 114 -15.20 2.23 0.41
N GLY A 115 -14.75 3.35 0.97
CA GLY A 115 -15.31 4.68 0.73
C GLY A 115 -16.09 5.20 1.94
N SER A 116 -16.47 4.33 2.87
CA SER A 116 -17.26 4.64 4.06
C SER A 116 -16.72 4.04 5.35
N GLN A 117 -16.22 2.80 5.31
CA GLN A 117 -15.78 2.04 6.48
C GLN A 117 -14.59 1.15 6.16
N TRP A 118 -13.91 0.70 7.22
CA TRP A 118 -12.83 -0.26 7.12
C TRP A 118 -13.34 -1.70 7.21
N LEU A 119 -13.04 -2.48 6.18
CA LEU A 119 -13.26 -3.92 6.12
C LEU A 119 -11.94 -4.64 6.40
N THR A 120 -11.95 -5.55 7.37
CA THR A 120 -10.76 -6.34 7.74
C THR A 120 -10.82 -7.70 7.05
N VAL A 121 -9.69 -8.14 6.48
CA VAL A 121 -9.58 -9.48 5.91
C VAL A 121 -9.47 -10.52 7.03
N ASN A 122 -10.31 -11.55 6.96
CA ASN A 122 -10.23 -12.70 7.86
C ASN A 122 -9.03 -13.59 7.49
N GLY A 123 -8.31 -14.06 8.52
CA GLY A 123 -7.12 -14.89 8.34
C GLY A 123 -5.83 -14.06 8.24
N THR A 124 -5.34 -13.58 9.38
CA THR A 124 -4.08 -12.83 9.46
C THR A 124 -2.90 -13.65 8.95
N LEU A 125 -1.97 -13.02 8.21
CA LEU A 125 -0.71 -13.68 7.88
C LEU A 125 0.24 -13.64 9.09
N PRO A 126 1.11 -14.65 9.27
CA PRO A 126 2.02 -14.71 10.41
C PRO A 126 2.95 -13.49 10.53
N ALA A 127 3.44 -13.23 11.74
CA ALA A 127 4.37 -12.13 12.01
C ALA A 127 5.68 -12.22 11.21
N SER A 128 6.06 -13.39 10.72
CA SER A 128 7.22 -13.59 9.83
C SER A 128 7.00 -13.15 8.38
N THR A 129 5.76 -12.86 7.96
CA THR A 129 5.49 -12.32 6.62
C THR A 129 6.04 -10.90 6.46
N ILE A 130 6.78 -10.63 5.39
CA ILE A 130 7.27 -9.30 5.03
C ILE A 130 6.57 -8.86 3.75
N LEU A 131 5.75 -7.81 3.82
CA LEU A 131 5.11 -7.21 2.65
C LEU A 131 5.99 -6.09 2.08
N ARG A 132 6.11 -6.04 0.75
CA ARG A 132 6.85 -5.01 0.01
C ARG A 132 5.96 -4.16 -0.89
N SER A 133 4.89 -4.73 -1.46
CA SER A 133 3.89 -3.95 -2.18
C SER A 133 2.52 -4.63 -2.18
N LEU A 134 1.51 -3.80 -2.41
CA LEU A 134 0.16 -4.21 -2.80
C LEU A 134 -0.13 -3.66 -4.19
N GLN A 135 -0.89 -4.41 -4.98
CA GLN A 135 -1.41 -3.95 -6.26
C GLN A 135 -2.71 -4.67 -6.59
N VAL A 136 -3.79 -3.92 -6.88
CA VAL A 136 -5.02 -4.51 -7.43
C VAL A 136 -4.81 -4.74 -8.92
N PHE A 137 -5.26 -5.88 -9.43
CA PHE A 137 -5.28 -6.22 -10.85
C PHE A 137 -6.69 -6.57 -11.30
N SER A 138 -7.02 -6.20 -12.53
CA SER A 138 -8.20 -6.72 -13.21
C SER A 138 -7.95 -8.15 -13.74
N LEU A 139 -8.96 -8.99 -13.68
CA LEU A 139 -8.92 -10.38 -14.10
C LEU A 139 -9.64 -10.58 -15.43
N THR A 140 -9.17 -11.55 -16.21
CA THR A 140 -9.85 -12.01 -17.44
C THR A 140 -10.97 -13.01 -17.16
N LYS A 141 -11.01 -13.58 -15.94
CA LYS A 141 -12.06 -14.49 -15.48
C LYS A 141 -12.46 -14.10 -14.06
N SER A 142 -13.76 -13.96 -13.82
CA SER A 142 -14.28 -13.62 -12.50
C SER A 142 -14.15 -14.78 -11.51
N HIS A 143 -13.94 -14.46 -10.24
CA HIS A 143 -14.13 -15.36 -9.10
C HIS A 143 -15.47 -15.06 -8.39
N ALA A 144 -15.81 -15.79 -7.34
CA ALA A 144 -17.04 -15.55 -6.58
C ALA A 144 -17.08 -14.11 -5.99
N SER A 145 -18.25 -13.48 -5.96
CA SER A 145 -18.41 -12.14 -5.39
C SER A 145 -18.07 -12.10 -3.91
N THR A 146 -17.38 -11.03 -3.47
CA THR A 146 -17.03 -10.79 -2.08
C THR A 146 -17.24 -9.32 -1.73
N GLN A 147 -17.44 -9.02 -0.45
CA GLN A 147 -17.53 -7.62 0.02
C GLN A 147 -16.18 -6.89 -0.09
N LEU A 148 -15.08 -7.62 0.00
CA LEU A 148 -13.73 -7.07 0.03
C LEU A 148 -13.23 -6.70 -1.38
N LEU A 149 -13.50 -7.55 -2.36
CA LEU A 149 -12.88 -7.46 -3.67
C LEU A 149 -13.89 -7.77 -4.78
N GLY A 150 -13.88 -6.94 -5.83
CA GLY A 150 -14.73 -7.16 -7.00
C GLY A 150 -14.44 -8.50 -7.66
N GLU A 151 -15.45 -9.16 -8.20
CA GLU A 151 -15.32 -10.51 -8.77
C GLU A 151 -14.31 -10.61 -9.91
N ASN A 152 -14.06 -9.51 -10.63
CA ASN A 152 -13.09 -9.40 -11.71
C ASN A 152 -11.77 -8.76 -11.24
N GLN A 153 -11.46 -8.79 -9.94
CA GLN A 153 -10.26 -8.18 -9.38
C GLN A 153 -9.47 -9.17 -8.54
N ALA A 154 -8.16 -8.98 -8.46
CA ALA A 154 -7.29 -9.72 -7.56
C ALA A 154 -6.37 -8.73 -6.84
N LEU A 155 -6.17 -8.88 -5.54
CA LEU A 155 -5.15 -8.11 -4.82
C LEU A 155 -3.86 -8.93 -4.80
N MET A 156 -2.85 -8.46 -5.53
CA MET A 156 -1.51 -9.02 -5.44
C MET A 156 -0.75 -8.40 -4.27
N MET A 157 -0.06 -9.25 -3.53
CA MET A 157 0.92 -8.89 -2.53
C MET A 157 2.28 -9.41 -2.98
N THR A 158 3.33 -8.63 -2.76
CA THR A 158 4.70 -9.05 -3.03
C THR A 158 5.56 -8.94 -1.78
N GLY A 159 6.60 -9.78 -1.67
CA GLY A 159 7.54 -9.74 -0.55
C GLY A 159 8.07 -11.12 -0.19
N SER A 160 8.07 -11.45 1.10
CA SER A 160 8.27 -12.79 1.64
C SER A 160 7.00 -13.18 2.41
N ILE A 161 6.11 -13.89 1.74
CA ILE A 161 4.72 -14.07 2.20
C ILE A 161 4.56 -15.48 2.72
N VAL A 162 4.38 -15.64 4.04
CA VAL A 162 4.10 -16.93 4.66
C VAL A 162 2.60 -17.20 4.53
N ILE A 163 2.25 -18.16 3.69
CA ILE A 163 0.87 -18.63 3.51
C ILE A 163 0.66 -19.87 4.39
N PRO A 164 -0.27 -19.83 5.36
CA PRO A 164 -0.53 -20.96 6.24
C PRO A 164 -0.82 -22.26 5.46
N ASN A 165 -0.22 -23.37 5.89
CA ASN A 165 -0.35 -24.71 5.27
C ASN A 165 0.17 -24.84 3.83
N VAL A 166 0.85 -23.82 3.28
CA VAL A 166 1.40 -23.84 1.92
C VAL A 166 2.91 -23.61 1.93
N GLY A 167 3.38 -22.54 2.60
CA GLY A 167 4.80 -22.17 2.63
C GLY A 167 5.05 -20.69 2.33
N ILE A 168 6.28 -20.35 1.96
CA ILE A 168 6.68 -18.98 1.62
C ILE A 168 6.49 -18.76 0.12
N ALA A 169 5.91 -17.62 -0.27
CA ALA A 169 5.82 -17.16 -1.66
C ALA A 169 6.44 -15.75 -1.82
N SER A 170 7.04 -15.47 -2.98
CA SER A 170 7.57 -14.14 -3.32
C SER A 170 6.49 -13.18 -3.79
N ALA A 171 5.38 -13.72 -4.32
CA ALA A 171 4.12 -13.03 -4.53
C ALA A 171 2.93 -13.96 -4.26
N ALA A 172 1.85 -13.40 -3.72
CA ALA A 172 0.60 -14.10 -3.46
C ALA A 172 -0.59 -13.25 -3.92
N ILE A 173 -1.66 -13.91 -4.35
CA ILE A 173 -2.92 -13.28 -4.73
C ILE A 173 -3.93 -13.49 -3.63
N PHE A 174 -4.65 -12.43 -3.26
CA PHE A 174 -5.87 -12.48 -2.48
C PHE A 174 -7.07 -12.26 -3.40
N ASN A 175 -8.01 -13.22 -3.40
CA ASN A 175 -9.21 -13.22 -4.24
C ASN A 175 -10.48 -12.81 -3.46
N GLY A 176 -10.33 -12.12 -2.34
CA GLY A 176 -11.44 -11.76 -1.45
C GLY A 176 -11.73 -12.79 -0.34
N THR A 177 -11.21 -14.02 -0.44
CA THR A 177 -11.41 -15.06 0.60
C THR A 177 -10.14 -15.82 0.97
N HIS A 178 -9.25 -16.08 0.02
CA HIS A 178 -8.07 -16.93 0.22
C HIS A 178 -6.80 -16.25 -0.28
N TYR A 179 -5.68 -16.60 0.35
CA TYR A 179 -4.34 -16.30 -0.13
C TYR A 179 -3.83 -17.46 -0.98
N LEU A 180 -3.49 -17.17 -2.23
CA LEU A 180 -3.02 -18.14 -3.20
C LEU A 180 -1.57 -17.81 -3.57
N PRO A 181 -0.63 -18.78 -3.53
CA PRO A 181 0.73 -18.54 -4.01
C PRO A 181 0.69 -18.21 -5.51
N TYR A 182 1.48 -17.24 -5.95
CA TYR A 182 1.54 -16.83 -7.35
C TYR A 182 2.93 -16.99 -7.96
N ALA A 183 3.97 -16.49 -7.28
CA ALA A 183 5.34 -16.56 -7.77
C ALA A 183 6.32 -16.90 -6.66
N LEU A 184 7.36 -17.64 -7.04
CA LEU A 184 8.52 -17.97 -6.23
C LEU A 184 9.76 -17.50 -6.96
N THR A 185 10.62 -16.77 -6.27
CA THR A 185 11.93 -16.40 -6.77
C THR A 185 13.02 -16.98 -5.87
N THR A 186 14.19 -17.21 -6.43
CA THR A 186 15.37 -17.70 -5.70
C THR A 186 16.58 -16.83 -6.02
N ASN A 187 17.46 -16.68 -5.04
CA ASN A 187 18.77 -16.07 -5.21
C ASN A 187 19.83 -17.17 -5.40
N SER A 188 21.09 -16.78 -5.62
CA SER A 188 22.21 -17.71 -5.64
C SER A 188 22.24 -18.57 -4.37
N GLY A 189 22.52 -19.87 -4.54
CA GLY A 189 22.52 -20.83 -3.42
C GLY A 189 21.14 -21.34 -3.00
N ASN A 190 20.11 -21.26 -3.85
CA ASN A 190 18.75 -21.74 -3.57
C ASN A 190 18.07 -21.06 -2.37
N VAL A 191 18.46 -19.83 -2.06
CA VAL A 191 17.85 -19.05 -0.98
C VAL A 191 16.58 -18.36 -1.50
N PRO A 192 15.48 -18.29 -0.73
CA PRO A 192 14.27 -17.58 -1.14
C PRO A 192 14.55 -16.12 -1.53
N GLY A 193 14.07 -15.72 -2.71
CA GLY A 193 14.08 -14.33 -3.18
C GLY A 193 12.78 -13.59 -2.86
N THR A 194 12.74 -12.28 -3.15
CA THR A 194 11.54 -11.46 -2.94
C THR A 194 11.24 -10.58 -4.15
N ILE A 195 9.96 -10.37 -4.45
CA ILE A 195 9.52 -9.37 -5.43
C ILE A 195 9.23 -8.06 -4.69
N ALA A 196 9.85 -6.97 -5.12
CA ALA A 196 9.70 -5.68 -4.45
C ALA A 196 8.35 -5.01 -4.78
N ARG A 197 8.13 -4.71 -6.06
CA ARG A 197 6.92 -4.01 -6.53
C ARG A 197 6.70 -4.25 -8.02
N ILE A 198 5.45 -4.16 -8.44
CA ILE A 198 5.07 -4.06 -9.86
C ILE A 198 4.80 -2.60 -10.18
N PHE A 199 5.37 -2.10 -11.28
CA PHE A 199 5.16 -0.75 -11.75
C PHE A 199 4.79 -0.78 -13.23
N THR A 200 4.02 0.22 -13.63
CA THR A 200 3.53 0.40 -14.99
C THR A 200 3.75 1.84 -15.43
N GLN A 201 3.85 2.09 -16.73
CA GLN A 201 3.90 3.47 -17.23
C GLN A 201 2.58 4.22 -16.95
N LYS A 202 1.45 3.50 -16.96
CA LYS A 202 0.12 4.04 -16.67
C LYS A 202 -0.51 3.24 -15.53
N ASP A 203 -0.80 3.92 -14.43
CA ASP A 203 -1.44 3.33 -13.25
C ASP A 203 -2.96 3.17 -13.46
N ASP A 204 -3.35 2.44 -14.51
CA ASP A 204 -4.73 2.02 -14.75
C ASP A 204 -4.83 0.50 -14.66
N PHE A 205 -5.00 0.00 -13.44
CA PHE A 205 -5.16 -1.42 -13.16
C PHE A 205 -6.63 -1.87 -13.08
N PHE A 206 -7.56 -0.93 -13.24
CA PHE A 206 -9.01 -1.14 -13.07
C PHE A 206 -9.75 -1.20 -14.40
N SER A 207 -9.11 -0.82 -15.51
CA SER A 207 -9.66 -1.00 -16.85
C SER A 207 -9.08 -2.24 -17.53
N THR A 208 -9.95 -3.01 -18.17
CA THR A 208 -9.55 -4.05 -19.13
C THR A 208 -9.55 -3.42 -20.52
N GLY A 209 -8.61 -2.51 -20.79
CA GLY A 209 -8.46 -1.93 -22.13
C GLY A 209 -8.00 -2.99 -23.14
N GLY A 210 -8.51 -2.95 -24.38
CA GLY A 210 -8.17 -3.89 -25.47
C GLY A 210 -6.76 -3.74 -26.08
N GLY A 211 -5.83 -3.11 -25.36
CA GLY A 211 -4.47 -2.89 -25.82
C GLY A 211 -3.53 -3.97 -25.29
N SER A 212 -3.03 -4.82 -26.18
CA SER A 212 -1.96 -5.77 -25.87
C SER A 212 -0.65 -5.01 -25.62
N MET A 213 -0.16 -5.01 -24.38
CA MET A 213 1.27 -4.83 -24.18
C MET A 213 1.96 -6.13 -24.61
N PRO A 214 3.00 -6.08 -25.47
CA PRO A 214 3.87 -7.23 -25.66
C PRO A 214 4.39 -7.67 -24.29
N LEU A 215 4.33 -8.97 -23.98
CA LEU A 215 4.99 -9.50 -22.79
C LEU A 215 6.50 -9.27 -22.90
N GLY A 216 6.98 -8.17 -22.33
CA GLY A 216 8.39 -7.93 -22.09
C GLY A 216 8.70 -8.24 -20.63
N PHE A 217 9.37 -9.36 -20.37
CA PHE A 217 10.02 -9.57 -19.08
C PHE A 217 11.30 -8.72 -19.07
N VAL A 218 11.46 -7.86 -18.07
CA VAL A 218 12.78 -7.37 -17.68
C VAL A 218 13.35 -8.41 -16.72
N VAL A 219 14.41 -9.09 -17.15
CA VAL A 219 15.21 -10.01 -16.34
C VAL A 219 16.25 -9.21 -15.56
#